data_AF-A0A7S1D3R0-F1
#
_entry.id   AF-A0A7S1D3R0-F1
#
_cell.length_a   1.000
_cell.length_b   1.000
_cell.length_c   1.000
_cell.angle_alpha   90.00
_cell.angle_beta   90.00
_cell.angle_gamma   90.00
#
_symmetry.space_group_name_H-M   'P 1'
#
loop_
_entity.id
_entity.type
_entity.pdbx_description
1 polymer ?
#
loop_
_entity_poly.entity_id
_entity_poly.type
_entity_poly.pdbx_seq_one_letter_code
_entity_poly.pdbx_strand_id
1 'polypeptide(L)'
;MNGRAGSIKSFSETLRLEAGEQWERVVEHKFTNELASGTIDRKVLQTYLVQDHRFLDAFVVLLASTIAKARCLDDRIDGCQFLALITGKENTYFERAFVELGVDDEKERCAIPDAPVTTKFMDLMTSVA
;
A
#
# COMPACT_ATOMS: atom_id res chain seq x y z
N MET A 1 -10.76 -6.00 -45.72
CA MET A 1 -9.63 -6.19 -44.79
C MET A 1 -9.33 -4.85 -44.13
N ASN A 2 -9.83 -4.61 -42.91
CA ASN A 2 -9.47 -3.42 -42.14
C ASN A 2 -8.84 -3.89 -40.83
N GLY A 3 -7.51 -3.74 -40.74
CA GLY A 3 -6.76 -4.03 -39.53
C GLY A 3 -7.19 -3.08 -38.42
N ARG A 4 -7.78 -3.64 -37.36
CA ARG A 4 -7.84 -2.96 -36.07
C ARG A 4 -6.40 -2.80 -35.59
N ALA A 5 -5.92 -1.57 -35.52
CA ALA A 5 -4.74 -1.25 -34.73
C ALA A 5 -5.00 -1.75 -33.31
N GLY A 6 -4.33 -2.84 -32.93
CA GLY A 6 -4.36 -3.33 -31.56
C GLY A 6 -3.79 -2.24 -30.66
N SER A 7 -4.55 -1.80 -29.68
CA SER A 7 -4.06 -0.85 -28.66
C SER A 7 -2.77 -1.42 -28.07
N ILE A 8 -1.65 -0.71 -28.24
CA ILE A 8 -0.40 -1.08 -27.57
C ILE A 8 -0.66 -0.92 -26.07
N LYS A 9 -0.61 -2.04 -25.34
CA LYS A 9 -0.78 -2.03 -23.88
C LYS A 9 0.34 -1.21 -23.25
N SER A 10 -0.01 -0.41 -22.25
CA SER A 10 1.01 0.29 -21.46
C SER A 10 1.89 -0.72 -20.70
N PHE A 11 3.09 -0.31 -20.31
CA PHE A 11 3.99 -1.18 -19.54
C PHE A 11 3.36 -1.64 -18.22
N SER A 12 2.65 -0.75 -17.50
CA SER A 12 1.94 -1.10 -16.27
C SER A 12 0.80 -2.09 -16.50
N GLU A 13 0.10 -2.00 -17.63
CA GLU A 13 -0.94 -2.96 -17.99
C GLU A 13 -0.36 -4.33 -18.32
N THR A 14 0.81 -4.38 -18.96
CA THR A 14 1.55 -5.63 -19.17
C THR A 14 1.95 -6.27 -17.83
N LEU A 15 2.53 -5.51 -16.91
CA LEU A 15 2.89 -6.02 -15.57
C LEU A 15 1.67 -6.53 -14.79
N ARG A 16 0.53 -5.85 -14.88
CA ARG A 16 -0.73 -6.29 -14.26
C ARG A 16 -1.18 -7.64 -14.82
N LEU A 17 -1.07 -7.84 -16.14
CA LEU A 17 -1.42 -9.10 -16.78
C LEU A 17 -0.46 -10.22 -16.43
N GLU A 18 0.84 -9.92 -16.28
CA GLU A 18 1.85 -10.88 -15.84
C GLU A 18 1.65 -11.33 -14.39
N ALA A 19 1.13 -10.47 -13.52
CA ALA A 19 0.72 -10.86 -12.16
C ALA A 19 -0.42 -11.89 -12.15
N GLY A 20 -1.23 -11.94 -13.23
CA GLY A 20 -2.21 -13.00 -13.50
C GLY A 20 -3.16 -13.27 -12.34
N GLU A 21 -3.29 -14.56 -11.97
CA GLU A 21 -4.18 -15.03 -10.90
C GLU A 21 -3.89 -14.37 -9.54
N GLN A 22 -2.64 -13.96 -9.26
CA GLN A 22 -2.32 -13.28 -8.00
C GLN A 22 -2.99 -11.92 -7.91
N TRP A 23 -3.10 -11.19 -9.03
CA TRP A 23 -3.82 -9.92 -9.08
C TRP A 23 -5.29 -10.14 -8.76
N GLU A 24 -5.93 -11.08 -9.45
CA GLU A 24 -7.36 -11.42 -9.28
C GLU A 24 -7.67 -11.82 -7.83
N ARG A 25 -6.84 -12.68 -7.24
CA ARG A 25 -6.99 -13.13 -5.85
C ARG A 25 -6.95 -12.00 -4.82
N VAL A 26 -6.22 -10.91 -5.09
CA VAL A 26 -6.13 -9.76 -4.18
C VAL A 26 -7.34 -8.84 -4.36
N VAL A 27 -7.69 -8.50 -5.61
CA VAL A 27 -8.82 -7.58 -5.86
C VAL A 27 -10.18 -8.20 -5.53
N GLU A 28 -10.29 -9.53 -5.61
CA GLU A 28 -11.50 -10.28 -5.23
C GLU A 28 -11.40 -10.94 -3.85
N HIS A 29 -10.34 -10.63 -3.09
CA HIS A 29 -10.15 -11.21 -1.77
C HIS A 29 -11.34 -10.89 -0.86
N LYS A 30 -11.69 -11.83 0.04
CA LYS A 30 -12.75 -11.65 1.04
C LYS A 30 -12.59 -10.31 1.80
N PHE A 31 -11.35 -9.98 2.20
CA PHE A 31 -11.02 -8.71 2.85
C PHE A 31 -11.45 -7.50 2.02
N THR A 32 -11.07 -7.46 0.73
CA THR A 32 -11.36 -6.35 -0.19
C THR A 32 -12.87 -6.18 -0.37
N ASN A 33 -13.59 -7.28 -0.55
CA ASN A 33 -15.05 -7.27 -0.71
C ASN A 33 -15.76 -6.80 0.57
N GLU A 34 -15.39 -7.35 1.73
CA GLU A 34 -16.01 -7.00 3.01
C GLU A 34 -15.68 -5.56 3.46
N LEU A 35 -14.49 -5.05 3.13
CA LEU A 35 -14.12 -3.67 3.35
C LEU A 35 -15.00 -2.74 2.49
N ALA A 36 -15.17 -3.06 1.20
CA ALA A 36 -15.98 -2.27 0.28
C ALA A 36 -17.47 -2.25 0.63
N SER A 37 -18.02 -3.37 1.14
CA SER A 37 -19.42 -3.45 1.59
C SER A 37 -19.64 -2.94 3.02
N GLY A 38 -18.57 -2.58 3.75
CA GLY A 38 -18.66 -2.17 5.15
C GLY A 38 -19.08 -3.29 6.11
N THR A 39 -18.88 -4.56 5.72
CA THR A 39 -19.26 -5.74 6.52
C THR A 39 -18.06 -6.43 7.17
N ILE A 40 -16.85 -5.88 7.01
CA ILE A 40 -15.63 -6.45 7.58
C ILE A 40 -15.71 -6.52 9.11
N ASP A 41 -15.26 -7.66 9.66
CA ASP A 41 -15.15 -7.82 11.10
C ASP A 41 -14.15 -6.82 11.70
N ARG A 42 -14.52 -6.21 12.83
CA ARG A 42 -13.73 -5.15 13.47
C ARG A 42 -12.34 -5.64 13.89
N LYS A 43 -12.19 -6.88 14.36
CA LYS A 43 -10.90 -7.43 14.77
C LYS A 43 -10.01 -7.75 13.56
N VAL A 44 -10.62 -8.15 12.45
CA VAL A 44 -9.89 -8.33 11.18
C VAL A 44 -9.34 -6.99 10.70
N LEU A 45 -10.16 -5.94 10.69
CA LEU A 45 -9.71 -4.60 10.29
C LEU A 45 -8.63 -4.04 11.24
N GLN A 46 -8.80 -4.23 12.55
CA GLN A 46 -7.80 -3.86 13.56
C GLN A 46 -6.46 -4.55 13.30
N THR A 47 -6.47 -5.87 13.09
CA THR A 47 -5.24 -6.64 12.82
C THR A 47 -4.58 -6.17 11.54
N TYR A 48 -5.37 -5.92 10.49
CA TYR A 48 -4.87 -5.38 9.23
C TYR A 48 -4.20 -4.02 9.46
N LEU A 49 -4.89 -3.03 10.01
CA LEU A 49 -4.37 -1.66 10.15
C LEU A 49 -3.14 -1.57 11.05
N VAL A 50 -3.03 -2.42 12.08
CA VAL A 50 -1.82 -2.47 12.91
C VAL A 50 -0.62 -2.92 12.08
N GLN A 51 -0.77 -3.95 11.24
CA GLN A 51 0.31 -4.45 10.37
C GLN A 51 0.58 -3.48 9.20
N ASP A 52 -0.48 -2.90 8.64
CA ASP A 52 -0.44 -1.91 7.57
C ASP A 52 0.30 -0.63 8.03
N HIS A 53 0.14 -0.20 9.29
CA HIS A 53 0.91 0.92 9.81
C HIS A 53 2.42 0.64 9.92
N ARG A 54 2.85 -0.63 10.07
CA ARG A 54 4.27 -1.00 10.20
C ARG A 54 5.06 -0.75 8.91
N PHE A 55 4.46 -0.98 7.74
CA PHE A 55 5.19 -0.79 6.48
C PHE A 55 5.35 0.69 6.09
N LEU A 56 4.65 1.61 6.75
CA LEU A 56 4.60 3.03 6.35
C LEU A 56 6.00 3.66 6.30
N ASP A 57 6.87 3.32 7.26
CA ASP A 57 8.25 3.81 7.29
C ASP A 57 9.07 3.28 6.10
N ALA A 58 9.05 1.96 5.85
CA ALA A 58 9.72 1.36 4.69
C ALA A 58 9.19 1.91 3.36
N PHE A 59 7.88 2.19 3.28
CA PHE A 59 7.26 2.80 2.11
C PHE A 59 7.70 4.25 1.89
N VAL A 60 7.84 5.04 2.96
CA VAL A 60 8.40 6.40 2.89
C VAL A 60 9.82 6.37 2.33
N VAL A 61 10.66 5.42 2.75
CA VAL A 61 12.03 5.24 2.22
C VAL A 61 12.00 4.93 0.72
N LEU A 62 11.13 4.02 0.28
CA LEU A 62 10.95 3.67 -1.14
C LEU A 62 10.48 4.85 -2.00
N LEU A 63 9.53 5.65 -1.50
CA LEU A 63 9.04 6.83 -2.21
C LEU A 63 10.14 7.90 -2.33
N ALA A 64 10.88 8.16 -1.25
CA ALA A 64 12.00 9.08 -1.25
C ALA A 64 13.07 8.67 -2.27
N SER A 65 13.37 7.38 -2.38
CA SER A 65 14.35 6.90 -3.36
C SER A 65 13.87 7.00 -4.80
N THR A 66 12.56 6.81 -5.04
CA THR A 66 11.94 7.03 -6.35
C THR A 66 12.08 8.50 -6.78
N ILE A 67 11.83 9.45 -5.86
CA ILE A 67 12.04 10.89 -6.11
C ILE A 67 13.51 11.19 -6.43
N ALA A 68 14.44 10.60 -5.69
CA ALA A 68 15.87 10.78 -5.93
C ALA A 68 16.28 10.29 -7.34
N LYS A 69 15.70 9.17 -7.80
CA LYS A 69 15.97 8.52 -9.09
C LYS A 69 15.15 9.06 -10.27
N ALA A 70 14.19 9.96 -10.04
CA ALA A 70 13.33 10.51 -11.09
C ALA A 70 14.12 11.25 -12.18
N ARG A 71 13.60 11.30 -13.41
CA ARG A 71 14.37 11.82 -14.57
C ARG A 71 14.31 13.33 -14.72
N CYS A 72 13.20 13.96 -14.35
CA CYS A 72 13.00 15.41 -14.47
C CYS A 72 12.42 16.02 -13.19
N LEU A 73 12.31 17.35 -13.15
CA LEU A 73 11.72 18.06 -12.02
C LEU A 73 10.21 17.80 -11.92
N ASP A 74 9.50 17.73 -13.05
CA ASP A 74 8.06 17.50 -13.07
C ASP A 74 7.70 16.18 -12.37
N ASP A 75 8.40 15.09 -12.69
CA ASP A 75 8.24 13.78 -12.01
C ASP A 75 8.55 13.87 -10.49
N ARG A 76 9.53 14.70 -10.10
CA ARG A 76 9.89 14.89 -8.69
C ARG A 76 8.83 15.65 -7.92
N ILE A 77 8.19 16.63 -8.54
CA ILE A 77 7.14 17.44 -7.90
C ILE A 77 5.97 16.54 -7.51
N ASP A 78 5.49 15.71 -8.44
CA ASP A 78 4.39 14.78 -8.17
C ASP A 78 4.78 13.74 -7.10
N GLY A 79 6.01 13.20 -7.18
CA GLY A 79 6.55 12.30 -6.15
C GLY A 79 6.61 12.93 -4.76
N CYS A 80 7.10 14.16 -4.63
CA CYS A 80 7.14 14.91 -3.37
C CYS A 80 5.73 15.19 -2.82
N GLN A 81 4.76 15.54 -3.67
CA GLN A 81 3.37 15.73 -3.25
C GLN A 81 2.75 14.43 -2.74
N PHE A 82 3.03 13.31 -3.41
CA PHE A 82 2.58 12.01 -2.95
C PHE A 82 3.24 11.61 -1.62
N LEU A 83 4.54 11.84 -1.46
CA LEU A 83 5.23 11.62 -0.19
C LEU A 83 4.63 12.47 0.95
N ALA A 84 4.26 13.73 0.68
CA ALA A 84 3.58 14.59 1.64
C ALA A 84 2.16 14.10 1.99
N LEU A 85 1.45 13.47 1.05
CA LEU A 85 0.15 12.83 1.31
C LEU A 85 0.31 11.66 2.29
N ILE A 86 1.29 10.78 2.05
CA ILE A 86 1.56 9.59 2.87
C ILE A 86 2.01 9.98 4.28
N THR A 87 2.96 10.90 4.39
CA THR A 87 3.47 11.38 5.70
C THR A 87 2.49 12.30 6.43
N GLY A 88 1.46 12.80 5.74
CA GLY A 88 0.41 13.66 6.29
C GLY A 88 -0.92 12.93 6.46
N LYS A 89 -1.80 13.06 5.45
CA LYS A 89 -3.20 12.62 5.56
C LYS A 89 -3.33 11.11 5.83
N GLU A 90 -2.47 10.30 5.22
CA GLU A 90 -2.49 8.84 5.42
C GLU A 90 -2.10 8.48 6.86
N ASN A 91 -1.00 9.04 7.40
CA ASN A 91 -0.64 8.80 8.80
C ASN A 91 -1.75 9.24 9.77
N THR A 92 -2.37 10.40 9.54
CA THR A 92 -3.50 10.84 10.38
C THR A 92 -4.73 9.94 10.24
N TYR A 93 -4.90 9.24 9.10
CA TYR A 93 -5.95 8.23 8.96
C TYR A 93 -5.71 7.05 9.89
N PHE A 94 -4.48 6.53 9.98
CA PHE A 94 -4.14 5.47 10.93
C PHE A 94 -4.40 5.89 12.37
N GLU A 95 -3.96 7.07 12.77
CA GLU A 95 -4.19 7.60 14.13
C GLU A 95 -5.67 7.66 14.48
N ARG A 96 -6.52 8.19 13.58
CA ARG A 96 -7.97 8.23 13.78
C ARG A 96 -8.59 6.84 13.80
N ALA A 97 -8.14 5.95 12.92
CA ALA A 97 -8.66 4.59 12.84
C ALA A 97 -8.31 3.78 14.09
N PHE A 98 -7.13 3.99 14.68
CA PHE A 98 -6.74 3.34 15.93
C PHE A 98 -7.61 3.79 17.10
N VAL A 99 -7.92 5.08 17.20
CA VAL A 99 -8.87 5.61 18.20
C VAL A 99 -10.24 4.97 18.03
N GLU A 100 -10.77 4.97 16.81
CA GLU A 100 -12.08 4.39 16.53
C GLU A 100 -12.12 2.91 16.89
N LEU A 101 -11.09 2.15 16.52
CA LEU A 101 -11.00 0.71 16.75
C LEU A 101 -10.63 0.32 18.19
N GLY A 102 -10.29 1.28 19.05
CA GLY A 102 -9.90 1.03 20.44
C GLY A 102 -8.52 0.40 20.58
N VAL A 103 -7.59 0.76 19.71
CA VAL A 103 -6.18 0.33 19.74
C VAL A 103 -5.22 1.51 19.70
N ASP A 104 -5.60 2.64 20.29
CA ASP A 104 -4.80 3.87 20.32
C ASP A 104 -3.62 3.83 21.31
N ASP A 105 -3.57 2.84 22.22
CA ASP A 105 -2.39 2.60 23.04
C ASP A 105 -1.21 2.07 22.19
N GLU A 106 -0.17 2.89 22.07
CA GLU A 106 1.02 2.56 21.28
C GLU A 106 1.81 1.39 21.86
N LYS A 107 1.89 1.24 23.18
CA LYS A 107 2.64 0.16 23.81
C LYS A 107 1.96 -1.18 23.54
N GLU A 108 0.63 -1.22 23.63
CA GLU A 108 -0.14 -2.41 23.29
C GLU A 108 0.00 -2.77 21.81
N ARG A 109 -0.08 -1.77 20.90
CA ARG A 109 0.17 -2.01 19.47
C ARG A 109 1.58 -2.52 19.20
N CYS A 110 2.59 -1.95 19.84
CA CYS A 110 4.00 -2.35 19.68
C CYS A 110 4.34 -3.70 20.32
N ALA A 111 3.50 -4.21 21.22
CA ALA A 111 3.61 -5.57 21.73
C ALA A 111 3.09 -6.63 20.73
N ILE A 112 2.31 -6.24 19.72
CA ILE A 112 1.84 -7.14 18.66
C ILE A 112 3.02 -7.39 17.71
N PRO A 113 3.48 -8.64 17.55
CA PRO A 113 4.59 -8.94 16.65
C PRO A 113 4.20 -8.72 15.18
N ASP A 114 5.20 -8.39 14.37
CA ASP A 114 5.03 -8.34 12.93
C ASP A 114 4.64 -9.72 12.39
N ALA A 115 3.63 -9.75 11.53
CA ALA A 115 3.31 -10.94 10.78
C ALA A 115 4.47 -11.27 9.82
N PRO A 116 4.77 -12.55 9.57
CA PRO A 116 5.87 -12.92 8.67
C PRO A 116 5.79 -12.30 7.27
N VAL A 117 4.58 -12.05 6.78
CA VAL A 117 4.34 -11.38 5.49
C VAL A 117 4.70 -9.90 5.54
N THR A 118 4.44 -9.23 6.67
CA THR A 118 4.76 -7.81 6.90
C THR A 118 6.27 -7.60 6.88
N THR A 119 7.01 -8.40 7.64
CA THR A 119 8.48 -8.34 7.64
C THR A 119 9.06 -8.57 6.24
N LYS A 120 8.62 -9.63 5.55
CA LYS A 120 9.09 -9.93 4.18
C LYS A 120 8.81 -8.80 3.20
N PHE A 121 7.69 -8.09 3.35
CA PHE A 121 7.34 -7.01 2.45
C PHE A 121 8.17 -5.75 2.74
N MET A 122 8.41 -5.42 4.01
CA MET A 122 9.33 -4.35 4.40
C MET A 122 10.75 -4.61 3.90
N ASP A 123 11.23 -5.85 3.99
CA ASP A 123 12.53 -6.25 3.46
C ASP A 123 12.60 -6.03 1.94
N LEU A 124 11.55 -6.45 1.21
CA LEU A 124 11.46 -6.23 -0.23
C LEU A 124 11.51 -4.75 -0.59
N MET A 125 10.69 -3.90 0.06
CA MET A 125 10.66 -2.45 -0.18
C MET A 125 12.03 -1.81 0.08
N THR A 126 12.67 -2.15 1.19
CA THR A 126 13.97 -1.60 1.57
C THR A 126 15.07 -2.07 0.62
N SER A 127 14.99 -3.30 0.10
CA SER A 127 16.00 -3.84 -0.83
C SER A 127 16.00 -3.16 -2.21
N VAL A 128 14.87 -2.58 -2.62
CA VAL A 128 14.70 -1.92 -3.93
C VAL A 128 14.66 -0.40 -3.84
N ALA A 129 14.52 0.14 -2.63
CA ALA A 129 14.67 1.56 -2.36
C ALA A 129 16.05 2.05 -2.79
#